data_AF-A0A2D9D566-F1
#
_entry.id   AF-A0A2D9D566-F1
#
_cell.length_a   1.000
_cell.length_b   1.000
_cell.length_c   1.000
_cell.angle_alpha   90.00
_cell.angle_beta   90.00
_cell.angle_gamma   90.00
#
_symmetry.space_group_name_H-M   'P 1'
#
loop_
_entity.id
_entity.type
_entity.pdbx_description
1 polymer ?
#
loop_
_entity_poly.entity_id
_entity_poly.type
_entity_poly.pdbx_seq_one_letter_code
_entity_poly.pdbx_strand_id
1 'polypeptide(L)'
;MKSGELHPKKNRNRSEEYNGYEKWKETTLLFEKLDSLYTNRFKLVKYSDLINNSTESFENIFHFMNLELHPKVLSFLSKTNSENNNDAYSIYRKDASDDQWKTQLNPIIIEEIQKDLLNLGLENYLL
;
A
#
# COMPACT_ATOMS: atom_id res chain seq x y z
N MET A 1 11.38 -37.24 16.34
CA MET A 1 11.35 -35.76 16.36
C MET A 1 12.13 -35.26 15.15
N LYS A 2 11.49 -34.62 14.18
CA LYS A 2 12.21 -33.92 13.10
C LYS A 2 12.66 -32.57 13.65
N SER A 3 13.97 -32.36 13.74
CA SER A 3 14.54 -31.04 14.00
C SER A 3 14.12 -30.12 12.85
N GLY A 4 13.42 -29.03 13.16
CA GLY A 4 13.13 -28.00 12.17
C GLY A 4 14.43 -27.45 11.63
N GLU A 5 14.71 -27.66 10.35
CA GLU A 5 15.84 -27.04 9.68
C GLU A 5 15.64 -25.51 9.70
N LEU A 6 16.64 -24.79 10.23
CA LEU A 6 16.67 -23.34 10.19
C LEU A 6 16.84 -22.91 8.73
N HIS A 7 15.76 -22.46 8.10
CA HIS A 7 15.83 -21.82 6.80
C HIS A 7 16.69 -20.55 6.90
N PRO A 8 17.68 -20.34 6.01
CA PRO A 8 18.47 -19.12 6.00
C PRO A 8 17.56 -17.90 5.81
N LYS A 9 17.76 -16.86 6.63
CA LYS A 9 17.00 -15.60 6.54
C LYS A 9 17.12 -15.01 5.14
N LYS A 10 16.02 -14.48 4.59
CA LYS A 10 15.86 -13.97 3.21
C LYS A 10 17.00 -13.07 2.73
N ASN A 11 17.55 -12.22 3.61
CA ASN A 11 18.61 -11.25 3.30
C ASN A 11 19.92 -11.53 4.04
N ARG A 12 20.08 -12.72 4.65
CA ARG A 12 21.30 -13.17 5.36
C ARG A 12 21.93 -12.14 6.34
N ASN A 13 21.13 -11.22 6.89
CA ASN A 13 21.57 -10.06 7.70
C ASN A 13 22.59 -9.13 7.00
N ARG A 14 22.63 -9.13 5.67
CA ARG A 14 23.50 -8.30 4.85
C ARG A 14 22.76 -7.05 4.44
N SER A 15 23.23 -5.89 4.89
CA SER A 15 22.60 -4.58 4.62
C SER A 15 22.41 -4.31 3.13
N GLU A 16 23.34 -4.79 2.30
CA GLU A 16 23.33 -4.70 0.85
C GLU A 16 22.25 -5.56 0.16
N GLU A 17 21.64 -6.49 0.89
CA GLU A 17 20.54 -7.32 0.39
C GLU A 17 19.15 -6.71 0.74
N TYR A 18 19.09 -5.59 1.46
CA TYR A 18 17.85 -4.88 1.78
C TYR A 18 17.47 -3.88 0.68
N ASN A 19 16.97 -4.41 -0.43
CA ASN A 19 16.61 -3.62 -1.61
C ASN A 19 15.16 -3.11 -1.61
N GLY A 20 14.48 -3.10 -0.45
CA GLY A 20 13.04 -2.83 -0.39
C GLY A 20 12.65 -1.44 -0.91
N TYR A 21 13.37 -0.42 -0.46
CA TYR A 21 13.13 0.97 -0.88
C TYR A 21 13.45 1.20 -2.37
N GLU A 22 14.60 0.73 -2.84
CA GLU A 22 14.99 0.84 -4.25
C GLU A 22 14.01 0.10 -5.17
N LYS A 23 13.59 -1.11 -4.79
CA LYS A 23 12.60 -1.89 -5.56
C LYS A 23 11.23 -1.24 -5.55
N TRP A 24 10.84 -0.59 -4.44
CA TRP A 24 9.62 0.20 -4.39
C TRP A 24 9.69 1.37 -5.39
N LYS A 25 10.78 2.15 -5.41
CA LYS A 25 10.96 3.26 -6.37
C LYS A 25 10.89 2.78 -7.82
N GLU A 26 11.65 1.73 -8.17
CA GLU A 26 11.64 1.14 -9.52
C GLU A 26 10.22 0.73 -9.96
N THR A 27 9.49 0.06 -9.07
CA THR A 27 8.14 -0.46 -9.36
C THR A 27 7.12 0.65 -9.45
N THR A 28 7.18 1.64 -8.55
CA THR A 28 6.25 2.79 -8.54
C THR A 28 6.38 3.60 -9.82
N LEU A 29 7.60 3.94 -10.23
CA LEU A 29 7.84 4.66 -11.50
C LEU A 29 7.35 3.86 -12.72
N LEU A 30 7.55 2.54 -12.72
CA LEU A 30 7.00 1.68 -13.76
C LEU A 30 5.47 1.75 -13.78
N PHE A 31 4.81 1.69 -12.62
CA PHE A 31 3.35 1.69 -12.54
C PHE A 31 2.74 3.04 -12.91
N GLU A 32 3.32 4.17 -12.52
CA GLU A 32 2.87 5.50 -12.99
C GLU A 32 3.00 5.63 -14.52
N LYS A 33 4.09 5.09 -15.08
CA LYS A 33 4.26 5.02 -16.53
C LYS A 33 3.21 4.12 -17.19
N LEU A 34 2.90 2.97 -16.61
CA LEU A 34 1.88 2.07 -17.17
C LEU A 34 0.47 2.67 -17.07
N ASP A 35 0.15 3.36 -15.98
CA ASP A 35 -1.14 4.03 -15.78
C ASP A 35 -1.36 5.12 -16.83
N SER A 36 -0.35 5.94 -17.09
CA SER A 36 -0.41 6.98 -18.12
C SER A 36 -0.45 6.44 -19.56
N LEU A 37 0.26 5.35 -19.85
CA LEU A 37 0.30 4.75 -21.20
C LEU A 37 -0.91 3.88 -21.53
N TYR A 38 -1.55 3.29 -20.51
CA TYR A 38 -2.59 2.28 -20.68
C TYR A 38 -3.82 2.57 -19.82
N THR A 39 -4.31 3.81 -19.85
CA THR A 39 -5.42 4.33 -19.03
C THR A 39 -6.71 3.52 -19.06
N ASN A 40 -6.93 2.67 -20.09
CA ASN A 40 -8.11 1.80 -20.22
C ASN A 40 -7.84 0.32 -19.86
N ARG A 41 -6.60 -0.02 -19.48
CA ARG A 41 -6.16 -1.42 -19.23
C ARG A 41 -5.29 -1.56 -17.98
N PHE A 42 -4.73 -0.47 -17.49
CA PHE A 42 -4.00 -0.39 -16.23
C PHE A 42 -4.60 0.73 -15.40
N LYS A 43 -4.79 0.47 -14.11
CA LYS A 43 -5.24 1.45 -13.13
C LYS A 43 -4.35 1.36 -11.91
N LEU A 44 -3.63 2.44 -11.62
CA LEU A 44 -2.92 2.62 -10.37
C LEU A 44 -3.90 3.15 -9.31
N VAL A 45 -3.97 2.46 -8.18
CA VAL A 45 -4.81 2.82 -7.04
C VAL A 45 -3.92 3.04 -5.83
N LYS A 46 -4.05 4.19 -5.17
CA LYS A 46 -3.31 4.47 -3.94
C LYS A 46 -4.01 3.84 -2.74
N TYR A 47 -3.23 3.25 -1.84
CA TYR A 47 -3.77 2.61 -0.65
C TYR A 47 -4.41 3.61 0.32
N SER A 48 -3.87 4.83 0.40
CA SER A 48 -4.45 5.93 1.19
C SER A 48 -5.87 6.27 0.73
N ASP A 49 -6.16 6.26 -0.58
CA ASP A 49 -7.51 6.49 -1.10
C ASP A 49 -8.47 5.36 -0.70
N LEU A 50 -8.01 4.11 -0.70
CA LEU A 50 -8.81 2.95 -0.26
C LEU A 50 -9.19 3.00 1.22
N ILE A 51 -8.34 3.59 2.06
CA ILE A 51 -8.61 3.80 3.49
C ILE A 51 -9.54 5.00 3.68
N ASN A 52 -9.16 6.16 3.13
CA ASN A 52 -9.80 7.44 3.43
C ASN A 52 -11.13 7.63 2.68
N ASN A 53 -11.21 7.12 1.45
CA ASN A 53 -12.35 7.29 0.53
C ASN A 53 -12.80 5.93 -0.01
N SER A 54 -12.97 4.94 0.88
CA SER A 54 -13.15 3.54 0.51
C SER A 54 -14.26 3.31 -0.52
N THR A 55 -15.48 3.79 -0.24
CA THR A 55 -16.63 3.61 -1.14
C THR A 55 -16.37 4.16 -2.54
N GLU A 56 -15.93 5.42 -2.63
CA GLU A 56 -15.62 6.09 -3.89
C GLU A 56 -14.50 5.37 -4.66
N SER A 57 -13.45 4.94 -3.95
CA SER A 57 -12.34 4.19 -4.55
C SER A 57 -12.83 2.88 -5.17
N PHE A 58 -13.70 2.14 -4.49
CA PHE A 58 -14.28 0.90 -5.01
C PHE A 58 -15.24 1.16 -6.17
N GLU A 59 -16.05 2.22 -6.13
CA GLU A 59 -16.88 2.63 -7.28
C GLU A 59 -16.01 2.90 -8.52
N ASN A 60 -14.92 3.65 -8.37
CA ASN A 60 -13.98 3.94 -9.45
C ASN A 60 -13.31 2.68 -10.00
N ILE A 61 -12.91 1.75 -9.12
CA ILE A 61 -12.30 0.46 -9.52
C ILE A 61 -13.29 -0.40 -10.30
N PHE A 62 -14.53 -0.53 -9.80
CA PHE A 62 -15.56 -1.32 -10.48
C PHE A 62 -15.94 -0.71 -11.82
N HIS A 63 -16.08 0.63 -11.88
CA HIS A 63 -16.30 1.34 -13.13
C HIS A 63 -15.18 1.10 -14.14
N PHE A 64 -13.92 1.19 -13.72
CA PHE A 64 -12.77 0.91 -14.57
C PHE A 64 -12.78 -0.53 -15.13
N MET A 65 -13.20 -1.51 -14.33
CA MET A 65 -13.35 -2.90 -14.76
C MET A 65 -14.62 -3.17 -15.58
N ASN A 66 -15.47 -2.16 -15.78
CA ASN A 66 -16.80 -2.31 -16.37
C ASN A 66 -17.66 -3.37 -15.62
N LEU A 67 -17.61 -3.33 -14.29
CA LEU A 67 -18.38 -4.20 -13.41
C LEU A 67 -19.39 -3.38 -12.59
N GLU A 68 -20.54 -3.97 -12.32
CA GLU A 68 -21.54 -3.38 -11.42
C GLU A 68 -21.12 -3.59 -9.96
N LEU A 69 -21.13 -2.51 -9.16
CA LEU A 69 -20.87 -2.60 -7.73
C LEU A 69 -22.14 -3.03 -6.98
N HIS A 70 -22.18 -4.31 -6.61
CA HIS A 70 -23.36 -4.86 -5.94
C HIS A 70 -23.56 -4.26 -4.53
N PRO A 71 -24.79 -3.95 -4.09
CA PRO A 71 -25.06 -3.34 -2.77
C PRO A 71 -24.48 -4.10 -1.56
N LYS A 72 -24.34 -5.43 -1.66
CA LYS A 72 -23.66 -6.25 -0.65
C LYS A 72 -22.19 -5.86 -0.44
N VAL A 73 -21.48 -5.49 -1.50
CA VAL A 73 -20.09 -5.03 -1.41
C VAL A 73 -20.02 -3.72 -0.64
N LEU A 74 -20.90 -2.76 -0.95
CA LEU A 74 -21.03 -1.51 -0.19
C LEU A 74 -21.29 -1.76 1.30
N SER A 75 -22.23 -2.66 1.62
CA SER A 75 -22.54 -3.02 3.01
C SER A 75 -21.39 -3.73 3.72
N PHE A 76 -20.52 -4.42 2.98
CA PHE A 76 -19.34 -5.06 3.52
C PHE A 76 -18.25 -4.03 3.82
N LEU A 77 -17.97 -3.12 2.88
CA LEU A 77 -17.00 -2.04 3.06
C LEU A 77 -17.35 -1.14 4.25
N SER A 78 -18.63 -0.84 4.45
CA SER A 78 -19.06 -0.08 5.62
C SER A 78 -18.77 -0.81 6.94
N LYS A 79 -18.89 -2.14 6.97
CA LYS A 79 -18.67 -2.95 8.17
C LYS A 79 -17.18 -3.09 8.50
N THR A 80 -16.34 -3.34 7.48
CA THR A 80 -14.89 -3.49 7.66
C THR A 80 -14.22 -2.24 8.24
N ASN A 81 -14.78 -1.06 7.97
CA ASN A 81 -14.26 0.22 8.48
C ASN A 81 -14.85 0.61 9.85
N SER A 82 -15.92 -0.06 10.31
CA SER A 82 -16.61 0.30 11.56
C SER A 82 -16.32 -0.64 12.74
N GLU A 83 -15.98 -1.89 12.45
CA GLU A 83 -15.74 -2.92 13.47
C GLU A 83 -14.25 -3.04 13.75
N ASN A 84 -13.88 -3.15 15.04
CA ASN A 84 -12.51 -3.45 15.44
C ASN A 84 -12.49 -4.88 16.00
N ASN A 85 -11.86 -5.80 15.28
CA ASN A 85 -11.63 -7.14 15.77
C ASN A 85 -10.12 -7.29 16.04
N ASN A 86 -9.77 -7.60 17.29
CA ASN A 86 -8.40 -7.65 17.80
C ASN A 86 -7.58 -8.85 17.27
N ASP A 87 -8.13 -9.64 16.36
CA ASP A 87 -7.37 -10.67 15.65
C ASP A 87 -6.32 -10.02 14.73
N ALA A 88 -5.07 -10.48 14.83
CA ALA A 88 -3.95 -10.02 14.00
C ALA A 88 -4.22 -10.18 12.49
N TYR A 89 -5.09 -11.12 12.11
CA TYR A 89 -5.50 -11.38 10.73
C TYR A 89 -6.87 -10.77 10.38
N SER A 90 -7.45 -9.96 11.28
CA SER A 90 -8.70 -9.27 11.02
C SER A 90 -8.55 -8.23 9.90
N ILE A 91 -9.50 -8.28 8.98
CA ILE A 91 -9.74 -7.25 7.96
C ILE A 91 -10.65 -6.12 8.47
N TYR A 92 -11.27 -6.30 9.64
CA TYR A 92 -12.09 -5.30 10.32
C TYR A 92 -11.18 -4.45 11.20
N ARG A 93 -10.88 -3.23 10.74
CA ARG A 93 -9.98 -2.30 11.41
C ARG A 93 -10.64 -0.94 11.46
N LYS A 94 -10.99 -0.53 12.68
CA LYS A 94 -11.41 0.83 12.95
C LYS A 94 -10.18 1.74 12.95
N ASP A 95 -10.28 2.90 12.29
CA ASP A 95 -9.23 3.92 12.26
C ASP A 95 -7.90 3.42 11.65
N ALA A 96 -7.97 2.65 10.55
CA ALA A 96 -6.78 2.29 9.79
C ALA A 96 -6.06 3.56 9.33
N SER A 97 -4.77 3.69 9.67
CA SER A 97 -3.93 4.82 9.30
C SER A 97 -2.58 4.30 8.85
N ASP A 98 -2.09 4.84 7.73
CA ASP A 98 -0.78 4.52 7.16
C ASP A 98 0.33 5.46 7.66
N ASP A 99 0.02 6.34 8.63
CA ASP A 99 0.92 7.38 9.10
C ASP A 99 1.87 6.96 10.24
N GLN A 100 1.87 5.69 10.60
CA GLN A 100 2.70 5.19 11.71
C GLN A 100 4.19 5.46 11.51
N TRP A 101 4.66 5.49 10.25
CA TRP A 101 6.05 5.79 9.91
C TRP A 101 6.49 7.18 10.39
N LYS A 102 5.56 8.16 10.47
CA LYS A 102 5.85 9.54 10.91
C LYS A 102 6.36 9.60 12.34
N THR A 103 6.00 8.63 13.18
CA THR A 103 6.42 8.56 14.60
C THR A 103 7.44 7.46 14.88
N GLN A 104 7.53 6.44 14.03
CA GLN A 104 8.38 5.27 14.24
C GLN A 104 9.75 5.37 13.56
N LEU A 105 9.87 6.13 12.46
CA LEU A 105 11.13 6.29 11.74
C LEU A 105 11.95 7.46 12.29
N ASN A 106 13.27 7.35 12.21
CA ASN A 106 14.17 8.45 12.57
C ASN A 106 13.90 9.67 11.65
N PRO A 107 13.71 10.89 12.19
CA PRO A 107 13.44 12.08 11.39
C PRO A 107 14.46 12.36 10.28
N ILE A 108 15.74 12.03 10.50
CA ILE A 108 16.79 12.19 9.47
C ILE A 108 16.52 11.25 8.28
N ILE A 109 16.08 10.01 8.55
CA ILE A 109 15.73 9.05 7.48
C ILE A 109 14.51 9.56 6.71
N ILE A 110 13.51 10.10 7.41
CA ILE A 110 12.32 10.69 6.77
C ILE A 110 12.72 11.82 5.83
N GLU A 111 13.56 12.75 6.29
CA GLU A 111 14.01 13.90 5.51
C GLU A 111 14.76 13.48 4.24
N GLU A 112 15.66 12.50 4.35
CA GLU A 112 16.40 11.98 3.20
C GLU A 112 15.49 11.27 2.19
N ILE A 113 14.52 10.48 2.66
CA ILE A 113 13.50 9.86 1.78
C ILE A 113 12.67 10.95 1.08
N GLN A 114 12.22 11.98 1.80
CA GLN A 114 11.44 13.08 1.23
C GLN A 114 12.19 13.81 0.11
N LYS A 115 13.47 14.14 0.33
CA LYS A 115 14.32 14.76 -0.69
C LYS A 115 14.48 13.86 -1.92
N ASP A 116 14.72 12.56 -1.71
CA ASP A 116 14.90 11.60 -2.80
C ASP A 116 13.62 11.44 -3.64
N LEU A 117 12.45 11.32 -2.98
CA LEU A 117 11.17 11.19 -3.68
C LEU A 117 10.80 12.44 -4.47
N LEU A 118 11.07 13.64 -3.93
CA LEU A 118 10.82 14.90 -4.63
C LEU A 118 11.63 14.98 -5.93
N ASN A 119 12.89 14.53 -5.93
CA ASN A 119 13.73 14.50 -7.13
C ASN A 119 13.21 13.53 -8.20
N LEU A 120 12.41 12.54 -7.80
CA LEU A 120 11.83 11.52 -8.68
C LEU A 120 10.36 11.81 -9.06
N GLY A 121 9.75 12.88 -8.53
CA GLY A 121 8.33 13.18 -8.73
C GLY A 121 7.37 12.26 -7.96
N LEU A 122 7.87 11.60 -6.91
CA LEU A 122 7.13 10.62 -6.09
C LEU A 122 6.70 11.19 -4.72
N GLU A 123 6.78 12.50 -4.51
CA GLU A 123 6.44 13.14 -3.23
C GLU A 123 4.97 12.92 -2.81
N ASN A 124 4.09 12.69 -3.77
CA ASN A 124 2.66 12.44 -3.56
C ASN A 124 2.34 11.09 -2.89
N TYR A 125 3.36 10.28 -2.58
CA TYR A 125 3.23 9.03 -1.83
C TYR A 125 3.50 9.20 -0.32
N LEU A 126 3.88 10.40 0.13
CA LEU A 126 4.09 10.72 1.55
C LEU A 126 3.02 11.64 2.15
N LEU A 127 2.02 12.02 1.34
CA LEU A 127 0.92 12.91 1.72
C LEU A 127 -0.24 12.14 2.36
#